data_AF-A0A9E6JID9-F1
#
_entry.id   AF-A0A9E6JID9-F1
#
_cell.length_a   1.000
_cell.length_b   1.000
_cell.length_c   1.000
_cell.angle_alpha   90.00
_cell.angle_beta   90.00
_cell.angle_gamma   90.00
#
_symmetry.space_group_name_H-M   'P 1'
#
loop_
_entity.id
_entity.type
_entity.pdbx_description
1 polymer ?
#
loop_
_entity_poly.entity_id
_entity_poly.type
_entity_poly.pdbx_seq_one_letter_code
_entity_poly.pdbx_strand_id
1 'polypeptide(L)'
;NALRPGDVISGLNGQAVDDWEKFTERLNALATTAPGKAVNLEVVRQAQTRTLAVSPKEDEKSKRWILGITIAPAGTNVVERVLVGTPAEAAGLKDGDRILAVEGQGVWTKYDFQNAVWPRAEKSTRLRFQRGQDVLERTVTPMLQNLPGQGRVGVIGVQFKSSDHQRKLSYPFLAAYRLGAVQTWTIGTAIFTSLGEMFSGKISARDSVGGPISIVRMAGQEARTGIVEFLFFLAGISVMLGVLNLLPIPILDGGTAVFFILEGILGHPVSVKVQEVFQRVGFALLMALMVFATYNDISKLLSPLLGIRP
;
A
#
# COMPACT_ATOMS: atom_id res chain seq x y z
N ASN A 1 -23.99 -19.78 -19.90
CA ASN A 1 -24.23 -18.33 -19.68
C ASN A 1 -23.96 -17.96 -18.23
N ALA A 2 -22.70 -18.08 -17.81
CA ALA A 2 -22.27 -17.76 -16.45
C ALA A 2 -21.62 -16.38 -16.40
N LEU A 3 -21.61 -15.80 -15.19
CA LEU A 3 -20.78 -14.66 -14.84
C LEU A 3 -19.30 -14.97 -15.13
N ARG A 4 -18.57 -13.99 -15.63
CA ARG A 4 -17.14 -14.10 -15.93
C ARG A 4 -16.39 -12.95 -15.27
N PRO A 5 -15.11 -13.16 -14.88
CA PRO A 5 -14.24 -12.07 -14.49
C PRO A 5 -14.25 -10.95 -15.54
N GLY A 6 -14.44 -9.70 -15.08
CA GLY A 6 -14.56 -8.52 -15.93
C GLY A 6 -15.96 -8.12 -16.36
N ASP A 7 -16.98 -8.90 -16.02
CA ASP A 7 -18.37 -8.46 -16.15
C ASP A 7 -18.62 -7.26 -15.22
N VAL A 8 -19.13 -6.16 -15.77
CA VAL A 8 -19.56 -5.01 -14.98
C VAL A 8 -21.05 -5.14 -14.72
N ILE A 9 -21.45 -5.29 -13.46
CA ILE A 9 -22.88 -5.34 -13.10
C ILE A 9 -23.48 -3.95 -13.27
N SER A 10 -24.49 -3.84 -14.11
CA SER A 10 -25.23 -2.60 -14.38
C SER A 10 -26.64 -2.59 -13.79
N GLY A 11 -27.20 -3.78 -13.49
CA GLY A 11 -28.57 -3.88 -12.99
C GLY A 11 -28.95 -5.23 -12.40
N LEU A 12 -30.06 -5.24 -11.68
CA LEU A 12 -30.68 -6.41 -11.05
C LEU A 12 -32.20 -6.34 -11.23
N ASN A 13 -32.80 -7.34 -11.89
CA ASN A 13 -34.23 -7.43 -12.23
C ASN A 13 -34.80 -6.14 -12.87
N GLY A 14 -34.11 -5.57 -13.86
CA GLY A 14 -34.57 -4.35 -14.55
C GLY A 14 -34.31 -3.05 -13.79
N GLN A 15 -33.72 -3.11 -12.60
CA GLN A 15 -33.32 -1.92 -11.84
C GLN A 15 -31.83 -1.66 -11.97
N ALA A 16 -31.47 -0.43 -12.33
CA ALA A 16 -30.08 0.00 -12.40
C ALA A 16 -29.40 -0.10 -11.03
N VAL A 17 -28.14 -0.54 -11.06
CA VAL A 17 -27.27 -0.69 -9.89
C VAL A 17 -26.05 0.18 -10.12
N ASP A 18 -25.95 1.23 -9.32
CA ASP A 18 -24.84 2.18 -9.29
C ASP A 18 -23.95 2.00 -8.05
N ASP A 19 -24.47 1.32 -7.02
CA ASP A 19 -23.88 1.22 -5.70
C ASP A 19 -23.92 -0.22 -5.17
N TRP A 20 -22.81 -0.65 -4.54
CA TRP A 20 -22.63 -2.01 -4.05
C TRP A 20 -23.48 -2.34 -2.82
N GLU A 21 -23.69 -1.37 -1.93
CA GLU A 21 -24.52 -1.55 -0.74
C GLU A 21 -25.98 -1.71 -1.16
N LYS A 22 -26.47 -0.84 -2.05
CA LYS A 22 -27.81 -0.96 -2.66
C LYS A 22 -27.98 -2.28 -3.41
N PHE A 23 -26.96 -2.72 -4.15
CA PHE A 23 -26.99 -4.03 -4.81
C PHE A 23 -27.19 -5.15 -3.81
N THR A 24 -26.39 -5.16 -2.75
CA THR A 24 -26.40 -6.21 -1.73
C THR A 24 -27.73 -6.23 -0.98
N GLU A 25 -28.25 -5.07 -0.60
CA GLU A 25 -29.56 -4.92 0.04
C GLU A 25 -30.68 -5.47 -0.86
N ARG A 26 -30.71 -5.08 -2.13
CA ARG A 26 -31.72 -5.54 -3.09
C ARG A 26 -31.62 -7.05 -3.36
N LEU A 27 -30.40 -7.56 -3.53
CA LEU A 27 -30.17 -9.00 -3.70
C LEU A 27 -30.70 -9.78 -2.50
N ASN A 28 -30.42 -9.33 -1.28
CA ASN A 28 -30.87 -9.98 -0.06
C ASN A 28 -32.39 -9.87 0.13
N ALA A 29 -32.99 -8.73 -0.20
CA ALA A 29 -34.45 -8.55 -0.16
C ALA A 29 -35.14 -9.52 -1.14
N LEU A 30 -34.69 -9.57 -2.39
CA LEU A 30 -35.23 -10.47 -3.41
C LEU A 30 -35.06 -11.95 -3.03
N ALA A 31 -33.87 -12.33 -2.60
CA ALA A 31 -33.56 -13.71 -2.26
C ALA A 31 -34.26 -14.20 -0.98
N THR A 32 -34.52 -13.30 -0.02
CA THR A 32 -35.34 -13.61 1.17
C THR A 32 -36.81 -13.84 0.82
N THR A 33 -37.37 -13.05 -0.10
CA THR A 33 -38.78 -13.20 -0.51
C THR A 33 -39.03 -14.43 -1.39
N ALA A 34 -38.02 -14.91 -2.12
CA ALA A 34 -38.11 -16.09 -2.96
C ALA A 34 -36.81 -16.93 -2.93
N PRO A 35 -36.56 -17.66 -1.82
CA PRO A 35 -35.37 -18.47 -1.65
C PRO A 35 -35.15 -19.45 -2.81
N GLY A 36 -33.93 -19.49 -3.36
CA GLY A 36 -33.54 -20.41 -4.43
C GLY A 36 -34.02 -20.04 -5.84
N LYS A 37 -34.84 -18.99 -6.01
CA LYS A 37 -35.19 -18.50 -7.35
C LYS A 37 -34.03 -17.77 -8.00
N ALA A 38 -33.90 -17.92 -9.32
CA ALA A 38 -32.94 -17.16 -10.10
C ALA A 38 -33.35 -15.67 -10.15
N VAL A 39 -32.38 -14.78 -10.00
CA VAL A 39 -32.50 -13.35 -10.26
C VAL A 39 -31.86 -13.01 -11.59
N ASN A 40 -32.41 -12.03 -12.30
CA ASN A 40 -31.87 -11.55 -13.56
C ASN A 40 -30.82 -10.48 -13.28
N LEU A 41 -29.56 -10.79 -13.57
CA LEU A 41 -28.45 -9.88 -13.43
C LEU A 41 -28.10 -9.28 -14.78
N GLU A 42 -28.11 -7.96 -14.89
CA GLU A 42 -27.67 -7.25 -16.08
C GLU A 42 -26.19 -6.94 -15.96
N VAL A 43 -25.41 -7.43 -16.91
CA VAL A 43 -23.96 -7.24 -16.97
C VAL A 43 -23.53 -6.66 -18.30
N VAL A 44 -22.59 -5.73 -18.26
CA VAL A 44 -21.91 -5.20 -19.44
C VAL A 44 -20.63 -6.02 -19.65
N ARG A 45 -20.56 -6.69 -20.79
CA ARG A 45 -19.39 -7.46 -21.25
C ARG A 45 -19.04 -7.01 -22.66
N GLN A 46 -17.81 -6.51 -22.86
CA GLN A 46 -17.34 -6.01 -24.17
C GLN A 46 -18.32 -4.97 -24.78
N ALA A 47 -18.76 -4.00 -23.98
CA ALA A 47 -19.73 -2.97 -24.34
C ALA A 47 -21.14 -3.47 -24.75
N GLN A 48 -21.44 -4.75 -24.55
CA GLN A 48 -22.78 -5.31 -24.74
C GLN A 48 -23.42 -5.65 -23.41
N THR A 49 -24.65 -5.21 -23.20
CA THR A 49 -25.47 -5.62 -22.05
C THR A 49 -26.00 -7.03 -22.27
N ARG A 50 -25.85 -7.89 -21.25
CA ARG A 50 -26.35 -9.26 -21.22
C ARG A 50 -27.12 -9.48 -19.93
N THR A 51 -28.26 -10.17 -20.05
CA THR A 51 -29.03 -10.61 -18.90
C THR A 51 -28.66 -12.05 -18.57
N LEU A 52 -28.24 -12.29 -17.33
CA LEU A 52 -27.84 -13.60 -16.82
C LEU A 52 -28.77 -13.99 -15.68
N ALA A 53 -29.39 -15.17 -15.78
CA ALA A 53 -30.12 -15.76 -14.66
C ALA A 53 -29.10 -16.36 -13.67
N VAL A 54 -29.06 -15.84 -12.44
CA VAL A 54 -28.16 -16.31 -11.38
C VAL A 54 -28.95 -16.65 -10.13
N SER A 55 -28.65 -17.78 -9.50
CA SER A 55 -29.32 -18.21 -8.27
C SER A 55 -28.46 -17.86 -7.05
N PRO A 56 -28.90 -16.93 -6.19
CA PRO A 56 -28.20 -16.63 -4.95
C PRO A 56 -28.23 -17.83 -4.01
N LYS A 57 -27.18 -17.98 -3.21
CA LYS A 57 -27.10 -18.97 -2.13
C LYS A 57 -26.94 -18.26 -0.80
N GLU A 58 -27.59 -18.78 0.23
CA GLU A 58 -27.40 -18.28 1.58
C GLU A 58 -26.03 -18.72 2.10
N ASP A 59 -25.26 -17.77 2.62
CA ASP A 59 -24.01 -18.03 3.32
C ASP A 59 -24.32 -18.42 4.77
N GLU A 60 -23.91 -19.64 5.15
CA GLU A 60 -24.29 -20.24 6.45
C GLU A 60 -23.84 -19.42 7.66
N LYS A 61 -22.73 -18.68 7.53
CA LYS A 61 -22.11 -17.89 8.61
C LYS A 61 -22.73 -16.52 8.75
N SER A 62 -22.89 -15.80 7.64
CA SER A 62 -23.40 -14.42 7.64
C SER A 62 -24.91 -14.31 7.53
N LYS A 63 -25.61 -15.41 7.20
CA LYS A 63 -27.05 -15.43 6.89
C LYS A 63 -27.44 -14.47 5.76
N ARG A 64 -26.48 -14.14 4.89
CA ARG A 64 -26.67 -13.27 3.73
C ARG A 64 -26.70 -14.10 2.46
N TRP A 65 -27.51 -13.67 1.52
CA TRP A 65 -27.56 -14.22 0.17
C TRP A 65 -26.40 -13.68 -0.66
N ILE A 66 -25.60 -14.59 -1.23
CA ILE A 66 -24.40 -14.30 -2.02
C ILE A 66 -24.46 -14.98 -3.39
N LEU A 67 -23.77 -14.38 -4.36
CA LEU A 67 -23.62 -14.93 -5.72
C LEU A 67 -22.30 -15.68 -5.93
N GLY A 68 -21.43 -15.75 -4.91
CA GLY A 68 -20.10 -16.36 -5.04
C GLY A 68 -19.14 -15.57 -5.93
N ILE A 69 -19.34 -14.26 -6.05
CA ILE A 69 -18.49 -13.35 -6.82
C ILE A 69 -17.80 -12.35 -5.90
N THR A 70 -16.57 -11.98 -6.25
CA THR A 70 -15.89 -10.84 -5.63
C THR A 70 -16.17 -9.62 -6.49
N ILE A 71 -16.70 -8.57 -5.88
CA ILE A 71 -17.00 -7.31 -6.57
C ILE A 71 -16.01 -6.27 -6.12
N ALA A 72 -15.45 -5.59 -7.10
CA ALA A 72 -14.55 -4.48 -6.88
C ALA A 72 -15.03 -3.31 -7.74
N PRO A 73 -14.81 -2.07 -7.28
CA PRO A 73 -15.14 -0.91 -8.08
C PRO A 73 -14.47 -0.94 -9.45
N ALA A 74 -15.26 -0.65 -10.48
CA ALA A 74 -14.77 -0.59 -11.85
C ALA A 74 -13.71 0.52 -12.01
N GLY A 75 -12.77 0.34 -12.93
CA GLY A 75 -11.75 1.35 -13.26
C GLY A 75 -10.54 1.38 -12.33
N THR A 76 -10.47 0.50 -11.32
CA THR A 76 -9.31 0.39 -10.42
C THR A 76 -8.08 -0.27 -11.06
N ASN A 77 -8.15 -0.68 -12.33
CA ASN A 77 -7.01 -1.14 -13.13
C ASN A 77 -6.41 -0.03 -14.03
N VAL A 78 -6.83 1.22 -13.86
CA VAL A 78 -6.26 2.37 -14.57
C VAL A 78 -5.13 2.97 -13.72
N VAL A 79 -3.95 3.10 -14.32
CA VAL A 79 -2.80 3.77 -13.72
C VAL A 79 -3.16 5.24 -13.52
N GLU A 80 -2.97 5.71 -12.30
CA GLU A 80 -3.05 7.12 -11.92
C GLU A 80 -1.67 7.77 -11.97
N ARG A 81 -0.65 7.04 -11.54
CA ARG A 81 0.71 7.56 -11.47
C ARG A 81 1.73 6.46 -11.61
N VAL A 82 2.85 6.82 -12.23
CA VAL A 82 4.07 6.01 -12.27
C VAL A 82 5.13 6.69 -11.42
N LEU A 83 5.71 5.94 -10.49
CA LEU A 83 6.73 6.45 -9.57
C LEU A 83 8.09 6.55 -10.28
N VAL A 84 8.82 7.62 -10.01
CA VAL A 84 10.14 7.87 -10.61
C VAL A 84 11.18 6.85 -10.13
N GLY A 85 12.03 6.39 -11.04
CA GLY A 85 13.11 5.42 -10.79
C GLY A 85 12.61 3.97 -10.63
N THR A 86 11.40 3.66 -11.12
CA THR A 86 10.78 2.34 -10.92
C THR A 86 10.72 1.51 -12.21
N PRO A 87 10.56 0.18 -12.12
CA PRO A 87 10.41 -0.68 -13.31
C PRO A 87 9.29 -0.26 -14.26
N ALA A 88 8.19 0.31 -13.74
CA ALA A 88 7.10 0.82 -14.55
C ALA A 88 7.50 2.07 -15.35
N GLU A 89 8.29 2.96 -14.77
CA GLU A 89 8.83 4.13 -15.49
C GLU A 89 9.78 3.68 -16.61
N ALA A 90 10.69 2.75 -16.30
CA ALA A 90 11.62 2.19 -17.29
C ALA A 90 10.90 1.47 -18.44
N ALA A 91 9.75 0.84 -18.16
CA ALA A 91 8.89 0.22 -19.15
C ALA A 91 8.00 1.21 -19.94
N GLY A 92 8.04 2.49 -19.56
CA GLY A 92 7.35 3.58 -20.23
C GLY A 92 5.85 3.62 -19.96
N LEU A 93 5.38 3.11 -18.82
CA LEU A 93 3.99 3.28 -18.37
C LEU A 93 3.70 4.76 -18.09
N LYS A 94 2.44 5.16 -18.20
CA LYS A 94 1.96 6.53 -18.01
C LYS A 94 0.62 6.56 -17.26
N ASP A 95 0.30 7.71 -16.69
CA ASP A 95 -1.07 7.99 -16.22
C ASP A 95 -2.08 7.75 -17.35
N GLY A 96 -3.20 7.13 -17.01
CA GLY A 96 -4.27 6.75 -17.93
C GLY A 96 -4.10 5.38 -18.58
N ASP A 97 -2.93 4.73 -18.46
CA ASP A 97 -2.76 3.36 -18.97
C ASP A 97 -3.67 2.39 -18.21
N ARG A 98 -4.48 1.61 -18.92
CA ARG A 98 -5.33 0.58 -18.30
C ARG A 98 -4.63 -0.76 -18.38
N ILE A 99 -4.32 -1.35 -17.23
CA ILE A 99 -3.71 -2.69 -17.20
C ILE A 99 -4.76 -3.74 -17.55
N LEU A 100 -4.48 -4.53 -18.58
CA LEU A 100 -5.38 -5.56 -19.09
C LEU A 100 -4.97 -6.95 -18.61
N ALA A 101 -3.67 -7.23 -18.57
CA ALA A 101 -3.17 -8.53 -18.16
C ALA A 101 -1.72 -8.50 -17.64
N VAL A 102 -1.42 -9.43 -16.74
CA VAL A 102 -0.07 -9.75 -16.25
C VAL A 102 0.18 -11.22 -16.57
N GLU A 103 1.20 -11.52 -17.39
CA GLU A 103 1.54 -12.89 -17.82
C GLU A 103 0.35 -13.67 -18.40
N GLY A 104 -0.47 -12.96 -19.19
CA GLY A 104 -1.68 -13.52 -19.80
C GLY A 104 -2.87 -13.66 -18.84
N GLN A 105 -2.70 -13.46 -17.53
CA GLN A 105 -3.79 -13.43 -16.57
C GLN A 105 -4.49 -12.07 -16.64
N GLY A 106 -5.81 -12.06 -16.82
CA GLY A 106 -6.61 -10.83 -16.89
C GLY A 106 -6.56 -10.05 -15.58
N VAL A 107 -6.53 -8.72 -15.71
CA VAL A 107 -6.51 -7.77 -14.59
C VAL A 107 -7.70 -6.84 -14.73
N TRP A 108 -8.62 -6.89 -13.77
CA TRP A 108 -9.81 -6.04 -13.73
C TRP A 108 -9.76 -5.02 -12.61
N THR A 109 -8.96 -5.31 -11.58
CA THR A 109 -8.83 -4.52 -10.37
C THR A 109 -7.38 -4.32 -9.99
N LYS A 110 -7.10 -3.31 -9.15
CA LYS A 110 -5.78 -3.15 -8.52
C LYS A 110 -5.35 -4.39 -7.71
N TYR A 111 -6.31 -5.14 -7.17
CA TYR A 111 -6.03 -6.34 -6.38
C TYR A 111 -5.61 -7.52 -7.26
N ASP A 112 -6.25 -7.69 -8.43
CA ASP A 112 -5.83 -8.70 -9.41
C ASP A 112 -4.39 -8.43 -9.87
N PHE A 113 -4.09 -7.16 -10.11
CA PHE A 113 -2.75 -6.73 -10.45
C PHE A 113 -1.74 -7.04 -9.34
N GLN A 114 -2.03 -6.66 -8.09
CA GLN A 114 -1.17 -6.94 -6.95
C GLN A 114 -0.93 -8.44 -6.77
N ASN A 115 -1.99 -9.25 -6.83
CA ASN A 115 -1.90 -10.70 -6.71
C ASN A 115 -1.06 -11.34 -7.83
N ALA A 116 -1.10 -10.77 -9.05
CA ALA A 116 -0.32 -11.27 -10.17
C ALA A 116 1.16 -10.82 -10.14
N VAL A 117 1.46 -9.66 -9.54
CA VAL A 117 2.81 -9.04 -9.55
C VAL A 117 3.61 -9.32 -8.28
N TRP A 118 2.99 -9.32 -7.09
CA TRP A 118 3.67 -9.54 -5.81
C TRP A 118 4.51 -10.82 -5.75
N PRO A 119 4.06 -11.98 -6.28
CA PRO A 119 4.85 -13.22 -6.27
C PRO A 119 6.02 -13.21 -7.27
N ARG A 120 6.18 -12.15 -8.07
CA ARG A 120 7.10 -12.07 -9.21
C ARG A 120 8.27 -11.10 -8.99
N ALA A 121 8.65 -10.88 -7.73
CA ALA A 121 9.87 -10.14 -7.45
C ALA A 121 11.06 -10.72 -8.23
N GLU A 122 11.82 -9.82 -8.86
CA GLU A 122 13.04 -10.10 -9.65
C GLU A 122 12.81 -10.98 -10.88
N LYS A 123 11.56 -11.28 -11.25
CA LYS A 123 11.20 -12.10 -12.41
C LYS A 123 10.70 -11.23 -13.55
N SER A 124 11.29 -11.40 -14.72
CA SER A 124 10.79 -10.81 -15.97
C SER A 124 9.31 -11.15 -16.15
N THR A 125 8.47 -10.12 -16.26
CA THR A 125 7.01 -10.20 -16.24
C THR A 125 6.43 -9.42 -17.42
N ARG A 126 5.67 -10.10 -18.28
CA ARG A 126 4.94 -9.48 -19.39
C ARG A 126 3.70 -8.77 -18.89
N LEU A 127 3.59 -7.50 -19.24
CA LEU A 127 2.49 -6.62 -18.90
C LEU A 127 1.80 -6.15 -20.18
N ARG A 128 0.49 -6.39 -20.26
CA ARG A 128 -0.36 -5.89 -21.33
C ARG A 128 -1.24 -4.78 -20.81
N PHE A 129 -1.23 -3.65 -21.49
CA PHE A 129 -2.01 -2.48 -21.10
C PHE A 129 -2.54 -1.75 -22.33
N GLN A 130 -3.63 -1.02 -22.12
CA GLN A 130 -4.27 -0.19 -23.12
C GLN A 130 -3.88 1.27 -22.90
N ARG A 131 -3.44 1.95 -23.96
CA ARG A 131 -3.17 3.38 -24.00
C ARG A 131 -4.02 4.00 -25.10
N GLY A 132 -5.07 4.72 -24.72
CA GLY A 132 -6.06 5.19 -25.69
C GLY A 132 -6.75 4.02 -26.38
N GLN A 133 -6.57 3.88 -27.69
CA GLN A 133 -7.11 2.75 -28.48
C GLN A 133 -6.09 1.62 -28.70
N ASP A 134 -4.81 1.87 -28.42
CA ASP A 134 -3.75 0.90 -28.67
C ASP A 134 -3.59 -0.06 -27.50
N VAL A 135 -3.36 -1.34 -27.81
CA VAL A 135 -2.97 -2.35 -26.83
C VAL A 135 -1.47 -2.59 -26.97
N LEU A 136 -0.74 -2.28 -25.91
CA LEU A 136 0.70 -2.38 -25.83
C LEU A 136 1.08 -3.55 -24.91
N GLU A 137 2.19 -4.21 -25.24
CA GLU A 137 2.81 -5.21 -24.37
C GLU A 137 4.25 -4.78 -24.06
N ARG A 138 4.62 -4.82 -22.79
CA ARG A 138 5.95 -4.48 -22.28
C ARG A 138 6.39 -5.50 -21.25
N THR A 139 7.68 -5.77 -21.23
CA THR A 139 8.29 -6.61 -20.21
C THR A 139 8.79 -5.72 -19.08
N VAL A 140 8.38 -6.03 -17.85
CA VAL A 140 8.77 -5.33 -16.63
C VAL A 140 9.38 -6.33 -15.66
N THR A 141 10.42 -5.94 -14.93
CA THR A 141 10.98 -6.77 -13.86
C THR A 141 10.60 -6.15 -12.53
N PRO A 142 9.63 -6.71 -11.77
CA PRO A 142 9.27 -6.19 -10.46
C PRO A 142 10.49 -6.18 -9.53
N MET A 143 10.73 -5.06 -8.86
CA MET A 143 11.75 -4.96 -7.83
C MET A 143 11.24 -5.59 -6.54
N LEU A 144 12.13 -6.18 -5.77
CA LEU A 144 11.81 -6.71 -4.46
C LEU A 144 11.66 -5.55 -3.47
N GLN A 145 10.49 -5.41 -2.86
CA GLN A 145 10.21 -4.40 -1.84
C GLN A 145 9.63 -5.07 -0.60
N ASN A 146 10.03 -4.62 0.58
CA ASN A 146 9.38 -5.03 1.82
C ASN A 146 8.21 -4.09 2.13
N LEU A 147 6.99 -4.64 2.18
CA LEU A 147 5.80 -3.89 2.55
C LEU A 147 5.37 -4.25 3.98
N PRO A 148 5.11 -3.25 4.86
CA PRO A 148 4.62 -3.50 6.20
C PRO A 148 3.39 -4.43 6.23
N GLY A 149 3.44 -5.49 7.02
CA GLY A 149 2.35 -6.47 7.17
C GLY A 149 2.18 -7.45 6.00
N GLN A 150 2.91 -7.29 4.89
CA GLN A 150 2.85 -8.16 3.71
C GLN A 150 4.17 -8.88 3.43
N GLY A 151 5.28 -8.41 4.01
CA GLY A 151 6.59 -8.98 3.81
C GLY A 151 7.19 -8.61 2.45
N ARG A 152 8.12 -9.44 1.96
CA ARG A 152 8.85 -9.19 0.73
C ARG A 152 7.98 -9.53 -0.48
N VAL A 153 7.68 -8.53 -1.30
CA VAL A 153 6.83 -8.65 -2.50
C VAL A 153 7.48 -7.98 -3.71
N GLY A 154 7.07 -8.38 -4.90
CA GLY A 154 7.44 -7.74 -6.16
C GLY A 154 6.60 -6.49 -6.42
N VAL A 155 7.23 -5.38 -6.74
CA VAL A 155 6.53 -4.12 -7.08
C VAL A 155 7.10 -3.53 -8.37
N ILE A 156 6.26 -2.84 -9.15
CA ILE A 156 6.73 -2.14 -10.36
C ILE A 156 6.65 -0.61 -10.23
N GLY A 157 6.06 -0.07 -9.16
CA GLY A 157 5.98 1.38 -8.93
C GLY A 157 4.82 2.08 -9.66
N VAL A 158 3.64 1.45 -9.72
CA VAL A 158 2.40 2.09 -10.21
C VAL A 158 1.43 2.36 -9.07
N GLN A 159 0.77 3.51 -9.11
CA GLN A 159 -0.42 3.81 -8.32
C GLN A 159 -1.64 3.74 -9.24
N PHE A 160 -2.71 3.12 -8.77
CA PHE A 160 -3.96 2.97 -9.51
C PHE A 160 -4.98 3.99 -9.03
N LYS A 161 -5.82 4.47 -9.95
CA LYS A 161 -6.93 5.35 -9.62
C LYS A 161 -7.76 4.73 -8.52
N SER A 162 -7.90 5.45 -7.41
CA SER A 162 -8.90 5.08 -6.42
C SER A 162 -10.27 5.23 -7.06
N SER A 163 -11.07 4.18 -7.03
CA SER A 163 -12.49 4.32 -7.30
C SER A 163 -13.07 5.34 -6.32
N ASP A 164 -13.71 6.37 -6.88
CA ASP A 164 -14.33 7.54 -6.23
C ASP A 164 -15.39 7.20 -5.15
N HIS A 165 -15.57 5.91 -4.85
CA HIS A 165 -16.42 5.39 -3.78
C HIS A 165 -15.68 5.28 -2.44
N GLN A 166 -14.54 5.96 -2.27
CA GLN A 166 -14.11 6.36 -0.93
C GLN A 166 -15.09 7.42 -0.45
N ARG A 167 -16.29 6.98 -0.02
CA ARG A 167 -17.22 7.82 0.71
C ARG A 167 -16.38 8.49 1.79
N LYS A 168 -16.28 9.82 1.76
CA LYS A 168 -15.68 10.59 2.86
C LYS A 168 -16.53 10.27 4.09
N LEU A 169 -16.12 9.23 4.82
CA LEU A 169 -16.79 8.79 6.03
C LEU A 169 -16.49 9.87 7.06
N SER A 170 -17.46 10.76 7.25
CA SER A 170 -17.39 11.74 8.32
C SER A 170 -17.57 11.01 9.63
N TYR A 171 -16.48 10.78 10.34
CA TYR A 171 -16.51 10.25 11.69
C TYR A 171 -16.75 11.37 12.70
N PRO A 172 -17.55 11.14 13.75
CA PRO A 172 -17.56 12.01 14.92
C PRO A 172 -16.14 12.17 15.48
N PHE A 173 -15.82 13.33 16.06
CA PHE A 173 -14.47 13.66 16.53
C PHE A 173 -13.82 12.54 17.36
N LEU A 174 -14.55 11.98 18.33
CA LEU A 174 -14.02 10.93 19.20
C LEU A 174 -13.71 9.62 18.44
N ALA A 175 -14.53 9.25 17.47
CA ALA A 175 -14.29 8.09 16.62
C ALA A 175 -13.07 8.33 15.72
N ALA A 176 -12.95 9.52 15.13
CA ALA A 176 -11.78 9.91 14.33
C ALA A 176 -10.49 9.90 15.16
N TYR A 177 -10.52 10.42 16.39
CA TYR A 177 -9.38 10.41 17.30
C TYR A 177 -8.94 8.98 17.65
N ARG A 178 -9.89 8.10 17.98
CA ARG A 178 -9.59 6.68 18.26
C ARG A 178 -8.99 5.98 17.05
N LEU A 179 -9.55 6.22 15.85
CA LEU A 179 -9.00 5.69 14.60
C LEU A 179 -7.58 6.22 14.36
N GLY A 180 -7.34 7.50 14.58
CA GLY A 180 -6.01 8.10 14.53
C GLY A 180 -5.02 7.45 15.48
N ALA A 181 -5.40 7.20 16.74
CA ALA A 181 -4.56 6.51 17.71
C ALA A 181 -4.23 5.07 17.29
N VAL A 182 -5.21 4.32 16.77
CA VAL A 182 -5.01 2.96 16.23
C VAL A 182 -4.08 3.00 15.02
N GLN A 183 -4.25 3.98 14.13
CA GLN A 183 -3.40 4.15 12.95
C GLN A 183 -1.96 4.48 13.36
N THR A 184 -1.76 5.42 14.30
CA THR A 184 -0.45 5.76 14.86
C THR A 184 0.22 4.53 15.48
N TRP A 185 -0.51 3.72 16.25
CA TRP A 185 0.00 2.47 16.81
C TRP A 185 0.40 1.47 15.73
N THR A 186 -0.41 1.34 14.68
CA THR A 186 -0.15 0.44 13.55
C THR A 186 1.12 0.86 12.79
N ILE A 187 1.27 2.15 12.49
CA ILE A 187 2.46 2.68 11.82
C ILE A 187 3.68 2.53 12.74
N GLY A 188 3.56 2.88 14.02
CA GLY A 188 4.65 2.78 14.99
C GLY A 188 5.16 1.34 15.17
N THR A 189 4.26 0.38 15.30
CA THR A 189 4.61 -1.05 15.40
C THR A 189 5.27 -1.55 14.12
N ALA A 190 4.74 -1.17 12.94
CA ALA A 190 5.35 -1.52 11.66
C ALA A 190 6.79 -1.00 11.52
N ILE A 191 7.05 0.23 11.97
CA ILE A 191 8.40 0.82 11.99
C ILE A 191 9.31 0.02 12.93
N PHE A 192 8.85 -0.28 14.14
CA PHE A 192 9.63 -1.04 15.11
C PHE A 192 9.97 -2.44 14.60
N THR A 193 9.01 -3.15 14.00
CA THR A 193 9.23 -4.44 13.34
C THR A 193 10.26 -4.32 12.22
N SER A 194 10.13 -3.29 11.37
CA SER A 194 11.06 -3.08 10.25
C SER A 194 12.48 -2.81 10.73
N LEU A 195 12.66 -2.06 11.83
CA LEU A 195 13.96 -1.86 12.45
C LEU A 195 14.55 -3.20 12.95
N GLY A 196 13.75 -4.01 13.66
CA GLY A 196 14.21 -5.33 14.14
C GLY A 196 14.57 -6.30 13.01
N GLU A 197 13.81 -6.30 11.92
CA GLU A 197 14.09 -7.08 10.72
C GLU A 197 15.36 -6.60 9.98
N MET A 198 15.65 -5.29 10.04
CA MET A 198 16.88 -4.71 9.50
C MET A 198 18.10 -5.13 10.34
N PHE A 199 18.03 -5.04 11.67
CA PHE A 199 19.11 -5.48 12.56
C PHE A 199 19.38 -6.98 12.47
N SER A 200 18.35 -7.80 12.24
CA SER A 200 18.49 -9.25 12.03
C SER A 200 18.92 -9.64 10.61
N GLY A 201 19.12 -8.67 9.70
CA GLY A 201 19.55 -8.91 8.32
C GLY A 201 18.48 -9.49 7.40
N LYS A 202 17.21 -9.59 7.85
CA LYS A 202 16.09 -10.01 7.01
C LYS A 202 15.73 -8.97 5.95
N ILE A 203 16.01 -7.71 6.24
CA ILE A 203 15.88 -6.58 5.32
C ILE A 203 17.24 -5.91 5.16
N SER A 204 17.56 -5.55 3.92
CA SER A 204 18.73 -4.74 3.59
C SER A 204 18.56 -3.30 4.10
N ALA A 205 19.48 -2.85 4.96
CA ALA A 205 19.53 -1.45 5.39
C ALA A 205 19.72 -0.48 4.22
N ARG A 206 20.41 -0.91 3.15
CA ARG A 206 20.59 -0.12 1.93
C ARG A 206 19.25 0.15 1.23
N ASP A 207 18.32 -0.79 1.25
CA ASP A 207 17.05 -0.63 0.56
C ASP A 207 16.04 0.17 1.40
N SER A 208 16.10 0.03 2.73
CA SER A 208 15.10 0.57 3.65
C SER A 208 15.47 1.89 4.33
N VAL A 209 16.74 2.30 4.35
CA VAL A 209 17.16 3.59 4.92
C VAL A 209 17.19 4.65 3.81
N GLY A 210 16.26 5.61 3.88
CA GLY A 210 16.28 6.83 3.09
C GLY A 210 16.86 8.00 3.88
N GLY A 211 17.68 8.82 3.25
CA GLY A 211 18.22 10.05 3.83
C GLY A 211 17.34 11.28 3.59
N PRO A 212 17.86 12.49 3.90
CA PRO A 212 17.14 13.75 3.74
C PRO A 212 16.66 14.01 2.30
N ILE A 213 17.40 13.56 1.29
CA ILE A 213 17.06 13.79 -0.12
C ILE A 213 15.83 12.94 -0.48
N SER A 214 15.80 11.68 -0.03
CA SER A 214 14.64 10.80 -0.22
C SER A 214 13.39 11.38 0.45
N ILE A 215 13.51 11.91 1.67
CA ILE A 215 12.38 12.54 2.39
C ILE A 215 11.83 13.74 1.60
N VAL A 216 12.70 14.63 1.11
CA VAL A 216 12.26 15.82 0.33
C VAL A 216 11.56 15.40 -0.96
N ARG A 217 12.08 14.37 -1.66
CA ARG A 217 11.46 13.85 -2.90
C ARG A 217 10.09 13.25 -2.62
N MET A 218 9.97 12.41 -1.59
CA MET A 218 8.70 11.80 -1.20
C MET A 218 7.69 12.86 -0.76
N ALA A 219 8.10 13.83 0.05
CA ALA A 219 7.26 14.96 0.44
C ALA A 219 6.71 15.72 -0.78
N GLY A 220 7.56 16.00 -1.77
CA GLY A 220 7.16 16.65 -3.02
C GLY A 220 6.23 15.79 -3.88
N GLN A 221 6.36 14.47 -3.85
CA GLN A 221 5.45 13.54 -4.52
C GLN A 221 4.07 13.52 -3.86
N GLU A 222 4.01 13.44 -2.54
CA GLU A 222 2.75 13.41 -1.80
C GLU A 222 2.01 14.75 -1.86
N ALA A 223 2.74 15.87 -1.79
CA ALA A 223 2.16 17.21 -1.97
C ALA A 223 1.48 17.41 -3.33
N ARG A 224 1.95 16.72 -4.38
CA ARG A 224 1.30 16.73 -5.71
C ARG A 224 0.06 15.82 -5.78
N THR A 225 -0.06 14.85 -4.88
CA THR A 225 -1.26 13.99 -4.77
C THR A 225 -2.41 14.75 -4.13
N GLY A 226 -2.14 15.44 -3.04
CA GLY A 226 -3.15 16.20 -2.32
C GLY A 226 -2.70 16.55 -0.90
N ILE A 227 -3.44 17.46 -0.28
CA ILE A 227 -3.16 17.86 1.10
C ILE A 227 -3.38 16.72 2.10
N VAL A 228 -4.32 15.81 1.81
CA VAL A 228 -4.64 14.69 2.71
C VAL A 228 -3.48 13.69 2.74
N GLU A 229 -2.95 13.33 1.58
CA GLU A 229 -1.81 12.42 1.44
C GLU A 229 -0.54 13.05 2.01
N PHE A 230 -0.33 14.35 1.78
CA PHE A 230 0.78 15.09 2.39
C PHE A 230 0.71 15.10 3.92
N LEU A 231 -0.46 15.35 4.51
CA LEU A 231 -0.64 15.29 5.96
C LEU A 231 -0.42 13.87 6.51
N PHE A 232 -0.86 12.85 5.78
CA PHE A 232 -0.63 11.45 6.16
C PHE A 232 0.87 11.08 6.11
N PHE A 233 1.58 11.55 5.09
CA PHE A 233 3.04 11.41 5.00
C PHE A 233 3.75 12.12 6.16
N LEU A 234 3.37 13.36 6.45
CA LEU A 234 3.92 14.13 7.57
C LEU A 234 3.66 13.44 8.92
N ALA A 235 2.47 12.89 9.11
CA ALA A 235 2.14 12.08 10.28
C ALA A 235 3.04 10.84 10.36
N GLY A 236 3.27 10.14 9.25
CA GLY A 236 4.20 9.00 9.18
C GLY A 236 5.63 9.38 9.61
N ILE A 237 6.16 10.50 9.12
CA ILE A 237 7.48 11.02 9.54
C ILE A 237 7.50 11.35 11.03
N SER A 238 6.42 11.94 11.56
CA SER A 238 6.31 12.29 12.98
C SER A 238 6.34 11.04 13.87
N VAL A 239 5.62 9.98 13.47
CA VAL A 239 5.65 8.68 14.17
C VAL A 239 7.03 8.03 14.06
N MET A 240 7.67 8.09 12.89
CA MET A 240 9.04 7.57 12.71
C MET A 240 10.04 8.24 13.65
N LEU A 241 10.02 9.58 13.73
CA LEU A 241 10.87 10.33 14.66
C LEU A 241 10.57 9.97 16.11
N GLY A 242 9.28 9.82 16.46
CA GLY A 242 8.87 9.37 17.79
C GLY A 242 9.40 7.97 18.15
N VAL A 243 9.29 7.00 17.22
CA VAL A 243 9.81 5.64 17.43
C VAL A 243 11.33 5.63 17.53
N LEU A 244 12.03 6.36 16.66
CA LEU A 244 13.48 6.50 16.73
C LEU A 244 13.92 7.13 18.05
N ASN A 245 13.23 8.19 18.50
CA ASN A 245 13.54 8.85 19.77
C ASN A 245 13.32 7.94 20.97
N LEU A 246 12.47 6.93 20.88
CA LEU A 246 12.23 5.95 21.95
C LEU A 246 13.33 4.88 22.05
N LEU A 247 14.20 4.77 21.04
CA LEU A 247 15.30 3.81 21.08
C LEU A 247 16.30 4.15 22.20
N PRO A 248 16.96 3.14 22.80
CA PRO A 248 17.93 3.31 23.88
C PRO A 248 19.28 3.84 23.34
N ILE A 249 19.24 4.99 22.65
CA ILE A 249 20.40 5.62 22.01
C ILE A 249 20.75 6.89 22.82
N PRO A 250 22.01 7.06 23.24
CA PRO A 250 22.51 8.09 24.18
C PRO A 250 22.13 9.56 23.99
N ILE A 251 21.80 9.95 22.76
CA ILE A 251 21.49 11.33 22.35
C ILE A 251 19.99 11.51 22.07
N LEU A 252 19.23 10.42 22.13
CA LEU A 252 17.78 10.39 21.94
C LEU A 252 17.09 10.28 23.31
N ASP A 253 15.80 10.63 23.35
CA ASP A 253 15.00 10.64 24.58
C ASP A 253 14.98 9.28 25.29
N GLY A 254 14.96 8.18 24.54
CA GLY A 254 15.02 6.81 25.05
C GLY A 254 16.34 6.45 25.71
N GLY A 255 17.46 7.06 25.30
CA GLY A 255 18.75 6.92 26.00
C GLY A 255 18.71 7.56 27.38
N THR A 256 18.08 8.72 27.50
CA THR A 256 17.85 9.38 28.80
C THR A 256 16.90 8.57 29.67
N ALA A 257 15.83 8.01 29.09
CA ALA A 257 14.92 7.11 29.80
C ALA A 257 15.63 5.88 30.36
N VAL A 258 16.58 5.29 29.61
CA VAL A 258 17.42 4.19 30.11
C VAL A 258 18.23 4.61 31.33
N PHE A 259 18.80 5.82 31.35
CA PHE A 259 19.49 6.30 32.54
C PHE A 259 18.56 6.41 33.74
N PHE A 260 17.36 6.99 33.60
CA PHE A 260 16.42 7.07 34.71
C PHE A 260 15.97 5.70 35.22
N ILE A 261 15.77 4.73 34.31
CA ILE A 261 15.46 3.35 34.72
C ILE A 261 16.64 2.75 35.50
N LEU A 262 17.86 2.92 35.02
CA LEU A 262 19.06 2.42 35.70
C LEU A 262 19.27 3.09 37.06
N GLU A 263 19.09 4.40 37.17
CA GLU A 263 19.19 5.15 38.43
C GLU A 263 18.12 4.72 39.43
N GLY A 264 16.89 4.46 38.95
CA GLY A 264 15.81 3.91 39.78
C GLY A 264 16.13 2.52 40.33
N ILE A 265 16.84 1.69 39.57
CA ILE A 265 17.29 0.35 40.00
C ILE A 265 18.50 0.44 40.93
N LEU A 266 19.46 1.31 40.62
CA LEU A 266 20.73 1.45 41.33
C LEU A 266 20.61 2.28 42.61
N GLY A 267 19.57 3.12 42.72
CA GLY A 267 19.35 4.01 43.87
C GLY A 267 20.32 5.20 43.95
N HIS A 268 21.18 5.39 42.94
CA HIS A 268 22.11 6.51 42.84
C HIS A 268 22.25 6.96 41.38
N PRO A 269 22.63 8.24 41.13
CA PRO A 269 22.81 8.74 39.76
C PRO A 269 23.94 8.01 39.02
N VAL A 270 23.80 7.88 37.71
CA VAL A 270 24.85 7.36 36.83
C VAL A 270 25.95 8.41 36.74
N SER A 271 27.22 7.98 36.84
CA SER A 271 28.34 8.93 36.83
C SER A 271 28.38 9.76 35.54
N VAL A 272 28.72 11.04 35.66
CA VAL A 272 28.83 11.99 34.53
C VAL A 272 29.77 11.47 33.44
N LYS A 273 30.90 10.85 33.82
CA LYS A 273 31.85 10.26 32.87
C LYS A 273 31.22 9.16 32.01
N VAL A 274 30.37 8.32 32.60
CA VAL A 274 29.65 7.27 31.87
C VAL A 274 28.62 7.89 30.92
N GLN A 275 27.88 8.90 31.37
CA GLN A 275 26.94 9.62 30.52
C GLN A 275 27.64 10.30 29.33
N GLU A 276 28.76 10.96 29.56
CA GLU A 276 29.57 11.60 28.50
C GLU A 276 30.08 10.59 27.47
N VAL A 277 30.62 9.46 27.92
CA VAL A 277 31.10 8.41 27.01
C VAL A 277 29.93 7.83 26.21
N PHE A 278 28.82 7.53 26.89
CA PHE A 278 27.61 7.05 26.24
C PHE A 278 27.14 8.04 25.17
N GLN A 279 26.98 9.33 25.50
CA GLN A 279 26.57 10.38 24.57
C GLN A 279 27.51 10.52 23.38
N ARG A 280 28.84 10.52 23.60
CA ARG A 280 29.83 10.59 22.52
C ARG A 280 29.71 9.41 21.55
N VAL A 281 29.55 8.19 22.08
CA VAL A 281 29.32 7.00 21.25
C VAL A 281 28.03 7.11 20.47
N GLY A 282 26.93 7.53 21.11
CA GLY A 282 25.64 7.71 20.44
C GLY A 282 25.69 8.75 19.34
N PHE A 283 26.34 9.89 19.59
CA PHE A 283 26.54 10.94 18.59
C PHE A 283 27.37 10.44 17.40
N ALA A 284 28.48 9.74 17.66
CA ALA A 284 29.31 9.16 16.60
C ALA A 284 28.52 8.17 15.73
N LEU A 285 27.68 7.32 16.35
CA LEU A 285 26.81 6.38 15.64
C LEU A 285 25.75 7.10 14.80
N LEU A 286 25.11 8.14 15.33
CA LEU A 286 24.15 8.94 14.56
C LEU A 286 24.80 9.63 13.37
N MET A 287 25.99 10.22 13.56
CA MET A 287 26.73 10.84 12.46
C MET A 287 27.12 9.82 11.39
N ALA A 288 27.56 8.62 11.80
CA ALA A 288 27.85 7.53 10.87
C ALA A 288 26.60 7.10 10.08
N LEU A 289 25.45 6.99 10.75
CA LEU A 289 24.17 6.68 10.10
C LEU A 289 23.74 7.78 9.12
N MET A 290 23.91 9.06 9.49
CA MET A 290 23.58 10.19 8.62
C MET A 290 24.45 10.21 7.36
N VAL A 291 25.76 9.96 7.50
CA VAL A 291 26.68 9.80 6.38
C VAL A 291 26.27 8.62 5.51
N PHE A 292 25.97 7.46 6.11
CA PHE A 292 25.50 6.28 5.39
C PHE A 292 24.20 6.54 4.61
N ALA A 293 23.20 7.16 5.23
CA ALA A 293 21.92 7.46 4.61
C ALA A 293 22.08 8.47 3.45
N THR A 294 22.90 9.50 3.65
CA THR A 294 23.20 10.49 2.61
C THR A 294 23.96 9.87 1.44
N TYR A 295 24.97 9.04 1.72
CA TYR A 295 25.68 8.27 0.70
C TYR A 295 24.73 7.37 -0.08
N ASN A 296 23.82 6.68 0.61
CA ASN A 296 22.83 5.81 0.00
C ASN A 296 21.88 6.58 -0.93
N ASP A 297 21.39 7.74 -0.49
CA ASP A 297 20.55 8.63 -1.31
C ASP A 297 21.29 9.07 -2.58
N ILE A 298 22.55 9.52 -2.46
CA ILE A 298 23.38 9.93 -3.59
C ILE A 298 23.63 8.74 -4.53
N SER A 299 23.95 7.57 -3.98
CA SER A 299 24.17 6.34 -4.76
C SER A 299 22.93 5.98 -5.56
N LYS A 300 21.74 6.01 -4.95
CA LYS A 300 20.45 5.75 -5.62
C LYS A 300 20.10 6.79 -6.68
N LEU A 301 20.52 8.04 -6.50
CA LEU A 301 20.30 9.11 -7.46
C LEU A 301 21.21 9.00 -8.68
N LEU A 302 22.48 8.62 -8.46
CA LEU A 302 23.51 8.56 -9.52
C LEU A 302 23.58 7.22 -10.23
N SER A 303 23.13 6.12 -9.60
CA SER A 303 23.20 4.77 -10.19
C SER A 303 22.54 4.65 -11.58
N PRO A 304 21.37 5.27 -11.87
CA PRO A 304 20.78 5.22 -13.20
C PRO A 304 21.56 6.04 -14.23
N LEU A 305 22.20 7.12 -13.81
CA LEU A 305 23.01 8.01 -14.67
C LEU A 305 24.34 7.36 -15.08
N LEU A 306 24.90 6.50 -14.21
CA LEU A 306 26.17 5.82 -14.43
C LEU A 306 26.01 4.42 -15.06
N GLY A 307 24.78 3.97 -15.32
CA GLY A 307 24.51 2.63 -15.85
C GLY A 307 24.82 1.49 -14.88
N ILE A 308 25.01 1.80 -13.59
CA ILE A 308 25.32 0.82 -12.54
C ILE A 308 23.99 0.35 -11.95
N ARG A 309 23.64 -0.92 -12.12
CA ARG A 309 22.47 -1.50 -11.44
C ARG A 309 22.77 -1.57 -9.93
N PRO A 310 21.79 -1.25 -9.06
CA PRO A 310 21.98 -1.22 -7.60
C PRO A 310 22.41 -2.56 -7.01
#